data_AF-A0A814BR93-F1
#
_entry.id   AF-A0A814BR93-F1
#
_cell.length_a   1.000
_cell.length_b   1.000
_cell.length_c   1.000
_cell.angle_alpha   90.00
_cell.angle_beta   90.00
_cell.angle_gamma   90.00
#
_symmetry.space_group_name_H-M   'P 1'
#
loop_
_entity.id
_entity.type
_entity.pdbx_description
1 polymer ?
#
loop_
_entity_poly.entity_id
_entity_poly.type
_entity_poly.pdbx_seq_one_letter_code
_entity_poly.pdbx_strand_id
1 'polypeptide(L)'
;MQARLTPEKKLKCLVGGGAGFIGSHLAKRLKSEGHYVIVADWARNEYFEDYEFCDEFLHLDLRVLENCLKATDCCDWVFNLAADMGGMGYIESNQSTILWNNTMISFNMLEAARRNGCKRFFYSSTACIYPEHIQMNENMTGLREDDAWLGKPQGSYGLEKLVSEEITMHYGHDFPIITRVARFHNIYGPHGTWKGGREKAPAAFCRKVFVAHVEGNNGEVQIWGDGQQTRSKLKCLVGGGAGFIGSHLAKRLKSEGHYVIVADWTRNEYFQDYEFCDEFLHLDLRVLENCLKATDRCDWVFNLAADMGGMGYIESNQSTILWNNTMISFNMLEAARRNGCKRFFYSSTACIYPEHIQMNENMTGLREDDAWLGKPQGSYGLEKLVSEEIAMHYGHDFPIVTRVARFHNIYGPQGTWKGGREKAPAAFCRKVFVAHVKGNNGEVQIWGDGQQTRSFCYIDDCVEGILRIMMSDYDKPLNLGSDEMVSINDIGDIVADVAGVSVKKKHIPGPEGVRGRNSDNLRIKQVLNWAPSVMLKDGIQKTYPWIRSQIEKEQSTGDIAQYAKSTIIVQTTDSLQSIGQVKN
;
A
#
# COMPACT_ATOMS: atom_id res chain seq x y z
N MET A 1 21.83 -24.72 -26.49
CA MET A 1 23.25 -24.78 -26.11
C MET A 1 23.31 -25.37 -24.70
N GLN A 2 23.68 -26.64 -24.56
CA GLN A 2 23.76 -27.33 -23.27
C GLN A 2 24.95 -26.80 -22.47
N ALA A 3 24.70 -25.98 -21.45
CA ALA A 3 25.70 -25.66 -20.45
C ALA A 3 25.83 -26.84 -19.49
N ARG A 4 27.01 -27.48 -19.48
CA ARG A 4 27.36 -28.53 -18.53
C ARG A 4 27.38 -27.95 -17.11
N LEU A 5 26.55 -28.50 -16.24
CA LEU A 5 26.55 -28.24 -14.80
C LEU A 5 27.86 -28.81 -14.22
N THR A 6 28.68 -27.93 -13.62
CA THR A 6 29.67 -28.34 -12.62
C THR A 6 28.97 -29.06 -11.46
N PRO A 7 29.64 -29.89 -10.64
CA PRO A 7 28.99 -30.52 -9.50
C PRO A 7 28.59 -29.43 -8.51
N GLU A 8 27.34 -28.98 -8.57
CA GLU A 8 26.83 -27.95 -7.67
C GLU A 8 26.79 -28.49 -6.25
N LYS A 9 27.20 -27.65 -5.30
CA LYS A 9 27.03 -27.89 -3.87
C LYS A 9 25.58 -28.33 -3.61
N LYS A 10 25.37 -29.44 -2.92
CA LYS A 10 24.02 -29.86 -2.50
C LYS A 10 23.41 -28.76 -1.62
N LEU A 11 22.26 -28.24 -2.05
CA LEU A 11 21.54 -27.15 -1.40
C LEU A 11 20.38 -27.68 -0.57
N LYS A 12 19.98 -26.91 0.44
CA LYS A 12 18.69 -27.08 1.12
C LYS A 12 17.66 -26.15 0.46
N CYS A 13 16.65 -26.72 -0.19
CA CYS A 13 15.67 -25.99 -1.00
C CYS A 13 14.27 -26.12 -0.40
N LEU A 14 13.57 -25.00 -0.22
CA LEU A 14 12.16 -24.97 0.13
C LEU A 14 11.29 -24.76 -1.12
N VAL A 15 10.25 -25.56 -1.28
CA VAL A 15 9.19 -25.36 -2.29
C VAL A 15 7.87 -25.09 -1.57
N GLY A 16 7.52 -23.80 -1.42
CA GLY A 16 6.22 -23.38 -0.90
C GLY A 16 5.14 -23.61 -1.96
N GLY A 17 4.02 -24.22 -1.59
CA GLY A 17 3.02 -24.69 -2.58
C GLY A 17 3.46 -25.97 -3.29
N GLY A 18 4.39 -26.72 -2.68
CA GLY A 18 5.05 -27.88 -3.26
C GLY A 18 4.14 -29.10 -3.44
N ALA A 19 2.96 -29.13 -2.80
CA ALA A 19 1.97 -30.17 -3.07
C ALA A 19 1.14 -29.86 -4.33
N GLY A 20 1.18 -28.63 -4.84
CA GLY A 20 0.51 -28.23 -6.07
C GLY A 20 1.17 -28.78 -7.34
N PHE A 21 0.53 -28.52 -8.49
CA PHE A 21 0.95 -29.05 -9.79
C PHE A 21 2.40 -28.68 -10.15
N ILE A 22 2.72 -27.38 -10.26
CA ILE A 22 4.07 -26.92 -10.60
C ILE A 22 5.06 -27.25 -9.47
N GLY A 23 4.63 -27.08 -8.21
CA GLY A 23 5.45 -27.29 -7.03
C GLY A 23 5.98 -28.71 -6.91
N SER A 24 5.12 -29.71 -7.09
CA SER A 24 5.50 -31.12 -6.97
C SER A 24 6.50 -31.56 -8.05
N HIS A 25 6.34 -31.05 -9.28
CA HIS A 25 7.27 -31.34 -10.38
C HIS A 25 8.64 -30.70 -10.15
N LEU A 26 8.68 -29.46 -9.65
CA LEU A 26 9.92 -28.79 -9.29
C LEU A 26 10.62 -29.49 -8.12
N ALA A 27 9.87 -29.83 -7.06
CA ALA A 27 10.40 -30.54 -5.90
C ALA A 27 11.03 -31.89 -6.30
N LYS A 28 10.32 -32.68 -7.11
CA LYS A 28 10.82 -33.95 -7.65
C LYS A 28 12.09 -33.76 -8.49
N ARG A 29 12.15 -32.71 -9.31
CA ARG A 29 13.34 -32.39 -10.11
C ARG A 29 14.53 -32.05 -9.22
N LEU A 30 14.38 -31.13 -8.26
CA LEU A 30 15.44 -30.74 -7.32
C LEU A 30 15.95 -31.94 -6.51
N LYS A 31 15.04 -32.81 -6.07
CA LYS A 31 15.38 -34.04 -5.34
C LYS A 31 16.18 -35.01 -6.23
N SER A 32 15.80 -35.16 -7.50
CA SER A 32 16.52 -36.00 -8.46
C SER A 32 17.94 -35.49 -8.77
N GLU A 33 18.18 -34.19 -8.58
CA GLU A 33 19.50 -33.54 -8.70
C GLU A 33 20.33 -33.68 -7.40
N GLY A 34 19.76 -34.28 -6.36
CA GLY A 34 20.45 -34.61 -5.10
C GLY A 34 20.44 -33.49 -4.06
N HIS A 35 19.59 -32.47 -4.23
CA HIS A 35 19.32 -31.45 -3.21
C HIS A 35 18.45 -32.00 -2.07
N TYR A 36 18.52 -31.36 -0.90
CA TYR A 36 17.60 -31.64 0.20
C TYR A 36 16.35 -30.77 0.04
N VAL A 37 15.20 -31.38 -0.18
CA VAL A 37 13.97 -30.67 -0.58
C VAL A 37 12.95 -30.69 0.56
N ILE A 38 12.61 -29.50 1.05
CA ILE A 38 11.48 -29.27 1.94
C ILE A 38 10.29 -28.81 1.10
N VAL A 39 9.12 -29.40 1.33
CA VAL A 39 7.84 -28.90 0.80
C VAL A 39 7.03 -28.32 1.94
N ALA A 40 6.47 -27.12 1.77
CA ALA A 40 5.53 -26.52 2.70
C ALA A 40 4.20 -26.23 2.00
N ASP A 41 3.12 -26.79 2.52
CA ASP A 41 1.78 -26.66 1.95
C ASP A 41 0.70 -26.92 3.02
N TRP A 42 -0.51 -26.40 2.82
CA TRP A 42 -1.67 -26.64 3.68
C TRP A 42 -2.42 -27.91 3.30
N ALA A 43 -2.17 -28.44 2.10
CA ALA A 43 -2.77 -29.68 1.60
C ALA A 43 -1.68 -30.67 1.16
N ARG A 44 -1.94 -31.97 1.32
CA ARG A 44 -1.04 -33.03 0.79
C ARG A 44 -1.24 -33.21 -0.71
N ASN A 45 -0.22 -33.72 -1.40
CA ASN A 45 -0.30 -33.98 -2.84
C ASN A 45 -1.27 -35.15 -3.12
N GLU A 46 -2.09 -35.01 -4.16
CA GLU A 46 -3.08 -36.03 -4.52
C GLU A 46 -2.52 -37.22 -5.31
N TYR A 47 -1.30 -37.11 -5.85
CA TYR A 47 -0.75 -38.03 -6.86
C TYR A 47 0.58 -38.69 -6.48
N PHE A 48 1.34 -38.09 -5.58
CA PHE A 48 2.64 -38.55 -5.14
C PHE A 48 2.66 -38.70 -3.62
N GLU A 49 3.28 -39.78 -3.16
CA GLU A 49 3.65 -39.92 -1.75
C GLU A 49 4.82 -38.98 -1.42
N ASP A 50 4.88 -38.45 -0.20
CA ASP A 50 5.87 -37.43 0.20
C ASP A 50 7.31 -37.80 -0.20
N TYR A 51 7.69 -39.06 0.03
CA TYR A 51 9.05 -39.54 -0.23
C TYR A 51 9.44 -39.51 -1.72
N GLU A 52 8.47 -39.46 -2.64
CA GLU A 52 8.72 -39.44 -4.09
C GLU A 52 9.20 -38.08 -4.59
N PHE A 53 8.91 -36.98 -3.88
CA PHE A 53 9.19 -35.63 -4.36
C PHE A 53 9.82 -34.69 -3.32
N CYS A 54 9.82 -35.04 -2.03
CA CYS A 54 10.48 -34.24 -0.99
C CYS A 54 11.17 -35.12 0.06
N ASP A 55 12.12 -34.53 0.79
CA ASP A 55 12.78 -35.15 1.94
C ASP A 55 12.04 -34.84 3.25
N GLU A 56 11.33 -33.71 3.28
CA GLU A 56 10.52 -33.25 4.41
C GLU A 56 9.25 -32.54 3.91
N PHE A 57 8.11 -32.87 4.52
CA PHE A 57 6.82 -32.23 4.24
C PHE A 57 6.31 -31.49 5.47
N LEU A 58 6.12 -30.19 5.35
CA LEU A 58 5.59 -29.31 6.40
C LEU A 58 4.15 -28.93 6.10
N HIS A 59 3.21 -29.45 6.91
CA HIS A 59 1.81 -29.09 6.83
C HIS A 59 1.56 -27.76 7.54
N LEU A 60 1.57 -26.65 6.79
CA LEU A 60 1.59 -25.29 7.35
C LEU A 60 0.70 -24.33 6.55
N ASP A 61 0.07 -23.38 7.24
CA ASP A 61 -0.58 -22.22 6.62
C ASP A 61 0.45 -21.11 6.41
N LEU A 62 0.80 -20.85 5.15
CA LEU A 62 1.80 -19.84 4.76
C LEU A 62 1.27 -18.39 4.82
N ARG A 63 0.00 -18.18 5.17
CA ARG A 63 -0.52 -16.83 5.50
C ARG A 63 -0.08 -16.34 6.87
N VAL A 64 0.63 -17.18 7.63
CA VAL A 64 1.15 -16.88 8.97
C VAL A 64 2.68 -16.79 8.93
N LEU A 65 3.24 -15.66 9.34
CA LEU A 65 4.69 -15.40 9.27
C LEU A 65 5.52 -16.42 10.06
N GLU A 66 5.07 -16.80 11.25
CA GLU A 66 5.77 -17.77 12.11
C GLU A 66 5.87 -19.14 11.45
N ASN A 67 4.87 -19.52 10.65
CA ASN A 67 4.92 -20.76 9.87
C ASN A 67 5.92 -20.65 8.72
N CYS A 68 5.95 -19.50 8.03
CA CYS A 68 6.95 -19.23 7.00
C CYS A 68 8.38 -19.24 7.57
N LEU A 69 8.60 -18.66 8.75
CA LEU A 69 9.89 -18.67 9.46
C LEU A 69 10.36 -20.08 9.82
N LYS A 70 9.44 -20.96 10.21
CA LYS A 70 9.76 -22.39 10.41
C LYS A 70 10.12 -23.07 9.09
N ALA A 71 9.37 -22.80 8.03
CA ALA A 71 9.58 -23.42 6.73
C ALA A 71 10.90 -23.01 6.06
N THR A 72 11.31 -21.76 6.20
CA THR A 72 12.54 -21.24 5.58
C THR A 72 13.80 -21.50 6.40
N ASP A 73 13.70 -22.14 7.56
CA ASP A 73 14.84 -22.33 8.46
C ASP A 73 15.99 -23.11 7.81
N CYS A 74 17.18 -22.51 7.88
CA CYS A 74 18.43 -22.99 7.29
C CYS A 74 18.37 -23.30 5.77
N CYS A 75 17.38 -22.77 5.04
CA CYS A 75 17.26 -23.00 3.60
C CYS A 75 18.23 -22.11 2.81
N ASP A 76 18.89 -22.67 1.79
CA ASP A 76 19.67 -21.89 0.84
C ASP A 76 18.76 -21.16 -0.14
N TRP A 77 17.83 -21.90 -0.77
CA TRP A 77 16.94 -21.41 -1.83
C TRP A 77 15.48 -21.62 -1.46
N VAL A 78 14.64 -20.62 -1.76
CA VAL A 78 13.20 -20.65 -1.55
C VAL A 78 12.49 -20.44 -2.88
N PHE A 79 11.64 -21.40 -3.27
CA PHE A 79 10.73 -21.30 -4.41
C PHE A 79 9.31 -21.08 -3.89
N ASN A 80 8.81 -19.85 -4.01
CA ASN A 80 7.45 -19.52 -3.60
C ASN A 80 6.47 -19.72 -4.74
N LEU A 81 5.81 -20.89 -4.74
CA LEU A 81 4.79 -21.29 -5.70
C LEU A 81 3.39 -21.37 -5.07
N ALA A 82 3.27 -21.09 -3.77
CA ALA A 82 2.02 -21.12 -3.05
C ALA A 82 1.11 -19.96 -3.49
N ALA A 83 -0.13 -20.30 -3.82
CA ALA A 83 -1.20 -19.35 -4.07
C ALA A 83 -2.56 -20.05 -3.90
N ASP A 84 -3.53 -19.34 -3.34
CA ASP A 84 -4.94 -19.59 -3.55
C ASP A 84 -5.30 -19.19 -4.98
N MET A 85 -5.51 -20.22 -5.81
CA MET A 85 -5.72 -20.07 -7.24
C MET A 85 -6.62 -21.19 -7.79
N GLY A 86 -7.28 -20.90 -8.90
CA GLY A 86 -8.18 -21.83 -9.62
C GLY A 86 -8.37 -21.40 -11.07
N GLY A 87 -9.40 -21.91 -11.74
CA GLY A 87 -9.83 -21.41 -13.05
C GLY A 87 -10.46 -20.01 -12.93
N MET A 88 -10.70 -19.35 -14.08
CA MET A 88 -11.25 -17.98 -14.11
C MET A 88 -12.55 -17.83 -13.31
N GLY A 89 -13.47 -18.79 -13.36
CA GLY A 89 -14.71 -18.72 -12.57
C GLY A 89 -14.48 -18.68 -11.05
N TYR A 90 -13.47 -19.40 -10.54
CA TYR A 90 -13.08 -19.29 -9.12
C TYR A 90 -12.44 -17.94 -8.83
N ILE A 91 -11.54 -17.47 -9.72
CA ILE A 91 -10.84 -16.20 -9.57
C ILE A 91 -11.81 -15.02 -9.52
N GLU A 92 -12.76 -14.98 -10.45
CA GLU A 92 -13.75 -13.91 -10.58
C GLU A 92 -14.74 -13.87 -9.41
N SER A 93 -15.02 -15.02 -8.80
CA SER A 93 -15.98 -15.16 -7.69
C SER A 93 -15.36 -15.00 -6.29
N ASN A 94 -14.03 -14.95 -6.16
CA ASN A 94 -13.32 -14.94 -4.87
C ASN A 94 -12.23 -13.86 -4.82
N GLN A 95 -12.46 -12.73 -5.47
CA GLN A 95 -11.43 -11.74 -5.75
C GLN A 95 -10.75 -11.19 -4.49
N SER A 96 -11.53 -10.82 -3.47
CA SER A 96 -11.00 -10.34 -2.19
C SER A 96 -10.18 -11.39 -1.45
N THR A 97 -10.66 -12.63 -1.41
CA THR A 97 -10.03 -13.74 -0.68
C THR A 97 -8.71 -14.14 -1.33
N ILE A 98 -8.68 -14.19 -2.67
CA ILE A 98 -7.47 -14.48 -3.45
C ILE A 98 -6.41 -13.39 -3.26
N LEU A 99 -6.81 -12.12 -3.38
CA LEU A 99 -5.91 -10.98 -3.19
C LEU A 99 -5.31 -11.00 -1.78
N TRP A 100 -6.13 -11.21 -0.75
CA TRP A 100 -5.67 -11.34 0.63
C TRP A 100 -4.72 -12.55 0.81
N ASN A 101 -5.18 -13.76 0.48
CA ASN A 101 -4.43 -14.99 0.74
C ASN A 101 -3.07 -14.96 0.04
N ASN A 102 -3.04 -14.57 -1.23
CA ASN A 102 -1.81 -14.60 -2.02
C ASN A 102 -0.84 -13.49 -1.62
N THR A 103 -1.35 -12.30 -1.28
CA THR A 103 -0.50 -11.23 -0.73
C THR A 103 0.16 -11.71 0.55
N MET A 104 -0.61 -12.25 1.51
CA MET A 104 -0.07 -12.72 2.78
C MET A 104 0.96 -13.84 2.60
N ILE A 105 0.68 -14.83 1.76
CA ILE A 105 1.61 -15.92 1.45
C ILE A 105 2.91 -15.36 0.85
N SER A 106 2.79 -14.51 -0.18
CA SER A 106 3.93 -13.97 -0.91
C SER A 106 4.84 -13.14 -0.01
N PHE A 107 4.22 -12.27 0.78
CA PHE A 107 4.89 -11.34 1.68
C PHE A 107 5.56 -12.11 2.82
N ASN A 108 4.84 -12.98 3.52
CA ASN A 108 5.40 -13.73 4.65
C ASN A 108 6.54 -14.64 4.23
N MET A 109 6.44 -15.31 3.08
CA MET A 109 7.51 -16.18 2.58
C MET A 109 8.76 -15.38 2.20
N LEU A 110 8.60 -14.24 1.55
CA LEU A 110 9.71 -13.36 1.19
C LEU A 110 10.42 -12.82 2.44
N GLU A 111 9.65 -12.34 3.40
CA GLU A 111 10.17 -11.80 4.66
C GLU A 111 10.82 -12.89 5.53
N ALA A 112 10.23 -14.08 5.61
CA ALA A 112 10.81 -15.21 6.31
C ALA A 112 12.12 -15.68 5.66
N ALA A 113 12.20 -15.68 4.33
CA ALA A 113 13.43 -16.00 3.61
C ALA A 113 14.53 -14.98 3.90
N ARG A 114 14.18 -13.68 3.92
CA ARG A 114 15.10 -12.60 4.29
C ARG A 114 15.61 -12.75 5.72
N ARG A 115 14.72 -12.94 6.70
CA ARG A 115 15.07 -13.04 8.13
C ARG A 115 15.96 -14.24 8.45
N ASN A 116 15.73 -15.36 7.77
CA ASN A 116 16.54 -16.57 7.94
C ASN A 116 17.81 -16.59 7.07
N GLY A 117 18.09 -15.50 6.34
CA GLY A 117 19.31 -15.37 5.54
C GLY A 117 19.38 -16.31 4.33
N CYS A 118 18.22 -16.67 3.75
CA CYS A 118 18.18 -17.44 2.50
C CYS A 118 18.88 -16.66 1.38
N LYS A 119 19.64 -17.36 0.54
CA LYS A 119 20.48 -16.73 -0.50
C LYS A 119 19.67 -16.35 -1.74
N ARG A 120 18.68 -17.17 -2.09
CA ARG A 120 17.85 -16.96 -3.28
C ARG A 120 16.37 -17.13 -2.97
N PHE A 121 15.57 -16.24 -3.54
CA PHE A 121 14.11 -16.31 -3.49
C PHE A 121 13.54 -16.24 -4.91
N PHE A 122 12.74 -17.23 -5.28
CA PHE A 122 12.03 -17.27 -6.55
C PHE A 122 10.54 -17.02 -6.33
N TYR A 123 9.99 -16.05 -7.04
CA TYR A 123 8.57 -15.70 -7.01
C TYR A 123 7.87 -16.09 -8.31
N SER A 124 6.71 -16.72 -8.19
CA SER A 124 5.84 -17.08 -9.30
C SER A 124 4.77 -16.03 -9.56
N SER A 125 4.98 -15.25 -10.62
CA SER A 125 4.03 -14.29 -11.17
C SER A 125 3.17 -14.95 -12.26
N THR A 126 2.29 -14.19 -12.92
CA THR A 126 1.28 -14.69 -13.86
C THR A 126 1.15 -13.80 -15.09
N ALA A 127 0.58 -14.31 -16.18
CA ALA A 127 0.15 -13.51 -17.32
C ALA A 127 -1.07 -12.61 -17.01
N CYS A 128 -1.85 -12.90 -15.96
CA CYS A 128 -2.97 -12.04 -15.55
C CYS A 128 -2.53 -10.63 -15.09
N ILE A 129 -1.24 -10.39 -14.87
CA ILE A 129 -0.74 -9.03 -14.58
C ILE A 129 -0.93 -8.09 -15.78
N TYR A 130 -1.01 -8.63 -17.00
CA TYR A 130 -1.15 -7.83 -18.21
C TYR A 130 -2.58 -7.29 -18.32
N PRO A 131 -2.77 -6.03 -18.77
CA PRO A 131 -4.08 -5.44 -18.89
C PRO A 131 -5.00 -6.18 -19.85
N GLU A 132 -6.28 -6.31 -19.49
CA GLU A 132 -7.27 -7.06 -20.29
C GLU A 132 -7.43 -6.50 -21.71
N HIS A 133 -7.45 -5.17 -21.86
CA HIS A 133 -7.58 -4.53 -23.17
C HIS A 133 -6.42 -4.83 -24.14
N ILE A 134 -5.23 -5.14 -23.62
CA ILE A 134 -4.08 -5.55 -24.41
C ILE A 134 -4.26 -7.00 -24.81
N GLN A 135 -4.60 -7.85 -23.84
CA GLN A 135 -4.87 -9.27 -24.05
C GLN A 135 -6.03 -9.55 -25.02
N MET A 136 -7.02 -8.66 -25.11
CA MET A 136 -8.17 -8.76 -26.03
C MET A 136 -7.92 -8.16 -27.42
N ASN A 137 -6.74 -7.59 -27.69
CA ASN A 137 -6.44 -7.03 -29.00
C ASN A 137 -6.16 -8.15 -30.02
N GLU A 138 -7.04 -8.34 -31.00
CA GLU A 138 -6.94 -9.38 -32.03
C GLU A 138 -5.68 -9.29 -32.90
N ASN A 139 -5.03 -8.12 -32.97
CA ASN A 139 -3.79 -7.90 -33.71
C ASN A 139 -2.52 -8.06 -32.86
N MET A 140 -2.64 -8.49 -31.60
CA MET A 140 -1.49 -8.61 -30.72
C MET A 140 -0.60 -9.81 -31.07
N THR A 141 0.69 -9.55 -31.25
CA THR A 141 1.69 -10.57 -31.63
C THR A 141 2.44 -11.16 -30.42
N GLY A 142 2.35 -10.53 -29.24
CA GLY A 142 2.99 -10.98 -28.00
C GLY A 142 2.96 -9.91 -26.91
N LEU A 143 3.11 -10.33 -25.65
CA LEU A 143 3.16 -9.46 -24.48
C LEU A 143 4.62 -9.19 -24.11
N ARG A 144 5.03 -7.92 -24.10
CA ARG A 144 6.34 -7.49 -23.60
C ARG A 144 6.24 -7.27 -22.11
N GLU A 145 7.36 -7.37 -21.41
CA GLU A 145 7.42 -7.23 -19.96
C GLU A 145 6.84 -5.88 -19.47
N ASP A 146 7.11 -4.80 -20.20
CA ASP A 146 6.62 -3.45 -19.87
C ASP A 146 5.11 -3.26 -20.11
N ASP A 147 4.47 -4.14 -20.90
CA ASP A 147 3.05 -4.03 -21.20
C ASP A 147 2.17 -4.28 -19.96
N ALA A 148 2.72 -4.84 -18.88
CA ALA A 148 2.02 -5.04 -17.60
C ALA A 148 1.53 -3.74 -16.96
N TRP A 149 2.12 -2.60 -17.34
CA TRP A 149 1.81 -1.29 -16.75
C TRP A 149 0.95 -0.40 -17.64
N LEU A 150 0.51 -0.88 -18.81
CA LEU A 150 -0.28 -0.08 -19.75
C LEU A 150 -1.78 -0.03 -19.41
N GLY A 151 -2.20 -0.56 -18.26
CA GLY A 151 -3.58 -0.53 -17.78
C GLY A 151 -3.81 -1.35 -16.51
N LYS A 152 -5.09 -1.49 -16.11
CA LYS A 152 -5.48 -2.33 -14.97
C LYS A 152 -5.22 -3.82 -15.25
N PRO A 153 -4.50 -4.54 -14.37
CA PRO A 153 -4.33 -5.99 -14.47
C PRO A 153 -5.66 -6.75 -14.53
N GLN A 154 -5.64 -7.98 -15.04
CA GLN A 154 -6.84 -8.81 -15.12
C GLN A 154 -7.27 -9.29 -13.73
N GLY A 155 -8.27 -8.61 -13.19
CA GLY A 155 -8.88 -8.91 -11.89
C GLY A 155 -7.90 -8.75 -10.71
N SER A 156 -8.38 -9.11 -9.52
CA SER A 156 -7.61 -8.99 -8.28
C SER A 156 -6.39 -9.92 -8.23
N TYR A 157 -6.46 -11.09 -8.88
CA TYR A 157 -5.34 -12.03 -8.96
C TYR A 157 -4.17 -11.46 -9.77
N GLY A 158 -4.45 -10.83 -10.92
CA GLY A 158 -3.43 -10.13 -11.70
C GLY A 158 -2.80 -8.98 -10.92
N LEU A 159 -3.62 -8.21 -10.20
CA LEU A 159 -3.13 -7.11 -9.36
C LEU A 159 -2.22 -7.62 -8.23
N GLU A 160 -2.63 -8.65 -7.49
CA GLU A 160 -1.81 -9.25 -6.43
C GLU A 160 -0.43 -9.66 -6.94
N LYS A 161 -0.41 -10.40 -8.05
CA LYS A 161 0.84 -10.92 -8.62
C LYS A 161 1.77 -9.80 -9.07
N LEU A 162 1.23 -8.71 -9.61
CA LEU A 162 2.02 -7.54 -10.00
C LEU A 162 2.66 -6.86 -8.77
N VAL A 163 1.93 -6.76 -7.66
CA VAL A 163 2.44 -6.17 -6.40
C VAL A 163 3.52 -7.02 -5.76
N SER A 164 3.26 -8.31 -5.68
CA SER A 164 4.20 -9.30 -5.13
C SER A 164 5.46 -9.43 -6.00
N GLU A 165 5.37 -9.16 -7.30
CA GLU A 165 6.52 -9.03 -8.20
C GLU A 165 7.36 -7.79 -7.86
N GLU A 166 6.74 -6.61 -7.71
CA GLU A 166 7.44 -5.37 -7.37
C GLU A 166 8.14 -5.45 -6.01
N ILE A 167 7.47 -5.96 -4.96
CA ILE A 167 8.10 -6.11 -3.64
C ILE A 167 9.27 -7.09 -3.69
N THR A 168 9.15 -8.19 -4.45
CA THR A 168 10.22 -9.17 -4.63
C THR A 168 11.43 -8.53 -5.31
N MET A 169 11.22 -7.70 -6.33
CA MET A 169 12.30 -6.99 -7.01
C MET A 169 12.99 -5.98 -6.09
N HIS A 170 12.21 -5.17 -5.35
CA HIS A 170 12.77 -4.20 -4.40
C HIS A 170 13.53 -4.88 -3.26
N TYR A 171 13.04 -6.00 -2.72
CA TYR A 171 13.77 -6.76 -1.70
C TYR A 171 15.12 -7.26 -2.19
N GLY A 172 15.23 -7.66 -3.47
CA GLY A 172 16.50 -8.09 -4.05
C GLY A 172 17.50 -6.95 -4.27
N HIS A 173 17.02 -5.71 -4.30
CA HIS A 173 17.85 -4.51 -4.34
C HIS A 173 18.24 -4.05 -2.92
N ASP A 174 17.28 -4.04 -1.99
CA ASP A 174 17.43 -3.43 -0.67
C ASP A 174 18.11 -4.34 0.36
N PHE A 175 18.04 -5.66 0.17
CA PHE A 175 18.56 -6.66 1.11
C PHE A 175 19.53 -7.63 0.43
N PRO A 176 20.43 -8.30 1.19
CA PRO A 176 21.39 -9.27 0.65
C PRO A 176 20.73 -10.62 0.29
N ILE A 177 19.62 -10.60 -0.45
CA ILE A 177 18.91 -11.77 -0.96
C ILE A 177 18.78 -11.63 -2.48
N ILE A 178 19.12 -12.67 -3.23
CA ILE A 178 18.99 -12.63 -4.69
C ILE A 178 17.58 -13.06 -5.07
N THR A 179 16.78 -12.14 -5.60
CA THR A 179 15.40 -12.44 -6.01
C THR A 179 15.29 -12.69 -7.51
N ARG A 180 14.38 -13.58 -7.91
CA ARG A 180 14.03 -13.87 -9.31
C ARG A 180 12.52 -13.99 -9.43
N VAL A 181 11.95 -13.38 -10.46
CA VAL A 181 10.52 -13.47 -10.78
C VAL A 181 10.36 -14.14 -12.12
N ALA A 182 9.38 -15.04 -12.25
CA ALA A 182 8.95 -15.55 -13.54
C ALA A 182 7.43 -15.39 -13.69
N ARG A 183 7.00 -14.85 -14.83
CA ARG A 183 5.59 -14.71 -15.18
C ARG A 183 5.14 -15.97 -15.90
N PHE A 184 4.31 -16.78 -15.25
CA PHE A 184 3.81 -18.00 -15.85
C PHE A 184 2.60 -17.72 -16.74
N HIS A 185 2.67 -18.19 -17.98
CA HIS A 185 1.52 -18.30 -18.87
C HIS A 185 0.79 -19.63 -18.62
N ASN A 186 -0.21 -19.97 -19.43
CA ASN A 186 -1.05 -21.16 -19.27
C ASN A 186 -0.26 -22.50 -19.31
N ILE A 187 0.39 -22.87 -18.19
CA ILE A 187 1.09 -24.13 -18.00
C ILE A 187 0.07 -25.25 -17.77
N TYR A 188 0.20 -26.33 -18.53
CA TYR A 188 -0.63 -27.53 -18.47
C TYR A 188 0.23 -28.80 -18.52
N GLY A 189 -0.33 -29.92 -18.06
CA GLY A 189 0.33 -31.23 -18.06
C GLY A 189 -0.41 -32.23 -17.15
N PRO A 190 0.06 -33.49 -17.08
CA PRO A 190 -0.49 -34.49 -16.16
C PRO A 190 -0.42 -34.02 -14.69
N HIS A 191 -1.36 -34.47 -13.85
CA HIS A 191 -1.45 -34.11 -12.41
C HIS A 191 -1.85 -32.65 -12.12
N GLY A 192 -2.40 -31.93 -13.10
CA GLY A 192 -3.11 -30.67 -12.86
C GLY A 192 -4.53 -30.88 -12.34
N THR A 193 -5.05 -29.89 -11.60
CA THR A 193 -6.44 -29.92 -11.10
C THR A 193 -7.43 -29.99 -12.25
N TRP A 194 -8.32 -30.99 -12.21
CA TRP A 194 -9.27 -31.28 -13.29
C TRP A 194 -10.73 -31.35 -12.82
N LYS A 195 -11.02 -31.16 -11.53
CA LYS A 195 -12.38 -31.21 -10.93
C LYS A 195 -12.51 -30.21 -9.78
N GLY A 196 -13.75 -29.94 -9.34
CA GLY A 196 -14.04 -29.14 -8.14
C GLY A 196 -14.07 -27.62 -8.37
N GLY A 197 -14.17 -27.14 -9.60
CA GLY A 197 -14.33 -25.71 -9.92
C GLY A 197 -13.02 -24.92 -9.94
N ARG A 198 -11.87 -25.58 -9.75
CA ARG A 198 -10.52 -24.97 -9.77
C ARG A 198 -9.68 -25.36 -10.99
N GLU A 199 -10.22 -26.17 -11.88
CA GLU A 199 -9.54 -26.61 -13.11
C GLU A 199 -9.17 -25.46 -14.07
N LYS A 200 -8.03 -25.62 -14.76
CA LYS A 200 -7.61 -24.73 -15.85
C LYS A 200 -8.27 -25.11 -17.17
N ALA A 201 -8.33 -24.16 -18.12
CA ALA A 201 -9.07 -24.31 -19.38
C ALA A 201 -8.78 -25.65 -20.12
N PRO A 202 -7.54 -26.10 -20.37
CA PRO A 202 -7.31 -27.37 -21.06
C PRO A 202 -7.89 -28.59 -20.32
N ALA A 203 -7.76 -28.65 -18.99
CA ALA A 203 -8.33 -29.74 -18.18
C ALA A 203 -9.86 -29.65 -18.12
N ALA A 204 -10.40 -28.43 -18.02
CA ALA A 204 -11.83 -28.17 -18.11
C ALA A 204 -12.39 -28.57 -19.47
N PHE A 205 -11.70 -28.31 -20.59
CA PHE A 205 -12.08 -28.73 -21.93
C PHE A 205 -12.03 -30.25 -22.08
N CYS A 206 -10.95 -30.91 -21.69
CA CYS A 206 -10.86 -32.38 -21.74
C CYS A 206 -12.00 -33.03 -20.93
N ARG A 207 -12.26 -32.53 -19.71
CA ARG A 207 -13.36 -33.02 -18.88
C ARG A 207 -14.72 -32.67 -19.50
N LYS A 208 -14.95 -31.43 -19.95
CA LYS A 208 -16.23 -31.00 -20.55
C LYS A 208 -16.51 -31.73 -21.85
N VAL A 209 -15.51 -32.06 -22.68
CA VAL A 209 -15.70 -32.88 -23.89
C VAL A 209 -16.09 -34.31 -23.49
N PHE A 210 -15.42 -34.87 -22.48
CA PHE A 210 -15.75 -36.20 -21.96
C PHE A 210 -17.13 -36.24 -21.27
N VAL A 211 -17.47 -35.21 -20.49
CA VAL A 211 -18.74 -35.10 -19.76
C VAL A 211 -19.88 -34.67 -20.69
N ALA A 212 -19.67 -33.81 -21.67
CA ALA A 212 -20.68 -33.46 -22.69
C ALA A 212 -20.95 -34.63 -23.65
N HIS A 213 -19.96 -35.51 -23.87
CA HIS A 213 -20.20 -36.80 -24.50
C HIS A 213 -21.13 -37.69 -23.66
N VAL A 214 -21.19 -37.48 -22.33
CA VAL A 214 -21.93 -38.32 -21.39
C VAL A 214 -23.27 -37.70 -20.93
N GLU A 215 -23.41 -36.37 -20.82
CA GLU A 215 -24.43 -35.78 -19.91
C GLU A 215 -25.38 -34.69 -20.47
N GLY A 216 -25.14 -34.04 -21.60
CA GLY A 216 -26.13 -33.12 -22.22
C GLY A 216 -26.89 -32.09 -21.33
N ASN A 217 -26.39 -30.84 -21.31
CA ASN A 217 -27.06 -29.52 -21.04
C ASN A 217 -27.04 -28.80 -19.65
N ASN A 218 -27.38 -27.48 -19.75
CA ASN A 218 -26.80 -26.25 -19.15
C ASN A 218 -27.68 -25.43 -18.18
N GLY A 219 -27.02 -24.61 -17.31
CA GLY A 219 -27.41 -23.25 -16.84
C GLY A 219 -28.17 -23.13 -15.49
N GLU A 220 -28.26 -22.02 -14.73
CA GLU A 220 -27.52 -20.77 -14.36
C GLU A 220 -28.39 -20.03 -13.25
N VAL A 221 -27.93 -18.99 -12.48
CA VAL A 221 -28.70 -17.78 -11.97
C VAL A 221 -28.05 -17.00 -10.76
N GLN A 222 -28.38 -15.69 -10.69
CA GLN A 222 -27.86 -14.46 -10.03
C GLN A 222 -28.12 -14.13 -8.51
N ILE A 223 -27.49 -13.01 -8.09
CA ILE A 223 -27.32 -12.29 -6.80
C ILE A 223 -28.45 -11.26 -6.49
N TRP A 224 -28.65 -10.89 -5.21
CA TRP A 224 -29.33 -9.64 -4.77
C TRP A 224 -28.69 -9.01 -3.51
N GLY A 225 -28.83 -7.69 -3.34
CA GLY A 225 -28.39 -6.90 -2.18
C GLY A 225 -29.40 -5.85 -1.68
N ASP A 226 -28.95 -4.97 -0.77
CA ASP A 226 -29.43 -3.66 -0.24
C ASP A 226 -29.24 -3.63 1.30
N GLY A 227 -29.23 -2.56 2.09
CA GLY A 227 -29.44 -1.11 2.00
C GLY A 227 -29.22 -0.53 3.43
N GLN A 228 -29.01 0.78 3.57
CA GLN A 228 -28.44 1.43 4.78
C GLN A 228 -29.41 1.76 5.93
N GLN A 229 -28.83 1.98 7.13
CA GLN A 229 -29.51 2.46 8.35
C GLN A 229 -28.91 3.78 8.92
N THR A 230 -29.78 4.52 9.61
CA THR A 230 -29.64 5.81 10.28
C THR A 230 -28.86 5.79 11.61
N ARG A 231 -28.25 6.94 11.95
CA ARG A 231 -27.29 7.18 13.05
C ARG A 231 -27.84 7.03 14.47
N SER A 232 -27.27 6.08 15.22
CA SER A 232 -27.11 6.11 16.68
C SER A 232 -25.70 6.63 17.03
N LYS A 233 -25.39 6.83 18.33
CA LYS A 233 -24.01 7.08 18.77
C LYS A 233 -23.14 5.87 18.40
N LEU A 234 -22.14 6.11 17.56
CA LEU A 234 -21.25 5.07 17.03
C LEU A 234 -20.00 4.88 17.89
N LYS A 235 -19.49 3.65 17.92
CA LYS A 235 -18.14 3.32 18.34
C LYS A 235 -17.21 3.34 17.12
N CYS A 236 -16.28 4.29 17.08
CA CYS A 236 -15.40 4.54 15.95
C CYS A 236 -13.95 4.20 16.29
N LEU A 237 -13.29 3.40 15.46
CA LEU A 237 -11.84 3.21 15.50
C LEU A 237 -11.15 4.17 14.54
N VAL A 238 -10.11 4.86 14.99
CA VAL A 238 -9.18 5.63 14.15
C VAL A 238 -7.79 5.01 14.26
N GLY A 239 -7.44 4.16 13.27
CA GLY A 239 -6.08 3.64 13.11
C GLY A 239 -5.16 4.76 12.61
N GLY A 240 -4.01 4.95 13.23
CA GLY A 240 -3.15 6.10 12.94
C GLY A 240 -3.64 7.40 13.60
N GLY A 241 -4.51 7.26 14.60
CA GLY A 241 -5.16 8.37 15.30
C GLY A 241 -4.22 9.20 16.18
N ALA A 242 -2.98 8.75 16.44
CA ALA A 242 -1.98 9.57 17.11
C ALA A 242 -1.20 10.46 16.12
N GLY A 243 -1.26 10.17 14.83
CA GLY A 243 -0.66 10.97 13.77
C GLY A 243 -1.42 12.26 13.45
N PHE A 244 -0.98 12.95 12.40
CA PHE A 244 -1.51 14.25 12.01
C PHE A 244 -3.00 14.22 11.65
N ILE A 245 -3.39 13.58 10.54
CA ILE A 245 -4.78 13.61 10.08
C ILE A 245 -5.70 12.84 11.04
N GLY A 246 -5.23 11.69 11.53
CA GLY A 246 -5.99 10.83 12.42
C GLY A 246 -6.40 11.51 13.73
N SER A 247 -5.51 12.29 14.35
CA SER A 247 -5.83 12.97 15.62
C SER A 247 -6.87 14.08 15.46
N HIS A 248 -6.82 14.83 14.35
CA HIS A 248 -7.82 15.84 14.02
C HIS A 248 -9.19 15.19 13.75
N LEU A 249 -9.23 14.07 13.02
CA LEU A 249 -10.45 13.29 12.79
C LEU A 249 -11.01 12.72 14.11
N ALA A 250 -10.17 12.12 14.95
CA ALA A 250 -10.55 11.56 16.24
C ALA A 250 -11.16 12.64 17.16
N LYS A 251 -10.51 13.81 17.25
CA LYS A 251 -11.01 14.96 17.98
C LYS A 251 -12.37 15.44 17.47
N ARG A 252 -12.56 15.49 16.15
CA ARG A 252 -13.84 15.85 15.52
C ARG A 252 -14.93 14.82 15.80
N LEU A 253 -14.65 13.53 15.67
CA LEU A 253 -15.62 12.47 16.00
C LEU A 253 -16.03 12.53 17.48
N LYS A 254 -15.07 12.76 18.38
CA LYS A 254 -15.32 12.88 19.81
C LYS A 254 -16.17 14.10 20.15
N SER A 255 -15.91 15.25 19.53
CA SER A 255 -16.74 16.46 19.74
C SER A 255 -18.16 16.31 19.20
N GLU A 256 -18.38 15.43 18.22
CA GLU A 256 -19.71 15.03 17.72
C GLU A 256 -20.40 13.98 18.62
N GLY A 257 -19.75 13.53 19.70
CA GLY A 257 -20.34 12.65 20.73
C GLY A 257 -20.23 11.15 20.45
N HIS A 258 -19.37 10.75 19.49
CA HIS A 258 -19.02 9.35 19.25
C HIS A 258 -18.09 8.81 20.33
N TYR A 259 -18.09 7.48 20.51
CA TYR A 259 -17.08 6.81 21.33
C TYR A 259 -15.86 6.49 20.46
N VAL A 260 -14.73 7.11 20.75
CA VAL A 260 -13.56 7.08 19.86
C VAL A 260 -12.44 6.24 20.45
N ILE A 261 -12.08 5.18 19.74
CA ILE A 261 -10.86 4.39 19.99
C ILE A 261 -9.79 4.88 19.01
N VAL A 262 -8.59 5.17 19.53
CA VAL A 262 -7.40 5.39 18.71
C VAL A 262 -6.46 4.21 18.86
N ALA A 263 -5.93 3.71 17.74
CA ALA A 263 -4.87 2.70 17.74
C ALA A 263 -3.67 3.21 16.95
N ASP A 264 -2.50 3.21 17.61
CA ASP A 264 -1.26 3.71 17.03
C ASP A 264 -0.03 3.13 17.77
N TRP A 265 1.11 3.04 17.09
CA TRP A 265 2.37 2.56 17.64
C TRP A 265 3.19 3.64 18.35
N THR A 266 2.71 4.88 18.36
CA THR A 266 3.29 6.03 19.06
C THR A 266 2.17 6.85 19.68
N ARG A 267 2.45 7.55 20.79
CA ARG A 267 1.49 8.49 21.39
C ARG A 267 1.50 9.82 20.64
N ASN A 268 0.39 10.54 20.69
CA ASN A 268 0.28 11.85 20.05
C ASN A 268 1.21 12.86 20.76
N GLU A 269 1.93 13.67 19.99
CA GLU A 269 2.88 14.64 20.52
C GLU A 269 2.23 15.95 21.00
N TYR A 270 1.00 16.24 20.56
CA TYR A 270 0.39 17.56 20.64
C TYR A 270 -0.92 17.61 21.44
N PHE A 271 -1.63 16.50 21.57
CA PHE A 271 -2.87 16.34 22.31
C PHE A 271 -2.72 15.27 23.38
N GLN A 272 -3.30 15.51 24.55
CA GLN A 272 -3.51 14.49 25.56
C GLN A 272 -4.64 13.55 25.14
N ASP A 273 -4.56 12.26 25.46
CA ASP A 273 -5.53 11.23 25.05
C ASP A 273 -7.00 11.69 25.23
N TYR A 274 -7.34 12.25 26.39
CA TYR A 274 -8.70 12.67 26.70
C TYR A 274 -9.24 13.77 25.78
N GLU A 275 -8.39 14.52 25.08
CA GLU A 275 -8.80 15.58 24.15
C GLU A 275 -9.35 15.03 22.83
N PHE A 276 -8.98 13.80 22.44
CA PHE A 276 -9.29 13.27 21.10
C PHE A 276 -9.77 11.83 21.07
N CYS A 277 -9.61 11.05 22.14
CA CYS A 277 -10.13 9.67 22.21
C CYS A 277 -10.67 9.31 23.60
N ASP A 278 -11.53 8.30 23.65
CA ASP A 278 -12.01 7.68 24.89
C ASP A 278 -11.11 6.50 25.30
N GLU A 279 -10.51 5.81 24.32
CA GLU A 279 -9.50 4.78 24.54
C GLU A 279 -8.30 4.97 23.60
N PHE A 280 -7.09 4.79 24.14
CA PHE A 280 -5.85 4.76 23.37
C PHE A 280 -5.21 3.38 23.44
N LEU A 281 -5.10 2.70 22.31
CA LEU A 281 -4.48 1.39 22.17
C LEU A 281 -3.10 1.52 21.53
N HIS A 282 -2.06 1.29 22.33
CA HIS A 282 -0.69 1.29 21.85
C HIS A 282 -0.37 -0.04 21.16
N LEU A 283 -0.56 -0.10 19.85
CA LEU A 283 -0.56 -1.33 19.06
C LEU A 283 0.19 -1.17 17.73
N ASP A 284 0.91 -2.22 17.35
CA ASP A 284 1.44 -2.35 15.99
C ASP A 284 0.35 -2.93 15.07
N LEU A 285 -0.20 -2.08 14.20
CA LEU A 285 -1.28 -2.45 13.28
C LEU A 285 -0.79 -3.26 12.05
N ARG A 286 0.52 -3.56 11.96
CA ARG A 286 1.03 -4.56 11.00
C ARG A 286 0.70 -6.00 11.41
N VAL A 287 0.17 -6.19 12.62
CA VAL A 287 -0.16 -7.51 13.20
C VAL A 287 -1.67 -7.68 13.26
N LEU A 288 -2.18 -8.77 12.69
CA LEU A 288 -3.62 -9.04 12.58
C LEU A 288 -4.32 -9.11 13.95
N GLU A 289 -3.71 -9.76 14.94
CA GLU A 289 -4.25 -9.91 16.29
C GLU A 289 -4.44 -8.56 16.97
N ASN A 290 -3.56 -7.60 16.69
CA ASN A 290 -3.68 -6.24 17.19
C ASN A 290 -4.83 -5.50 16.50
N CYS A 291 -4.99 -5.68 15.18
CA CYS A 291 -6.11 -5.12 14.42
C CYS A 291 -7.46 -5.69 14.89
N LEU A 292 -7.52 -7.00 15.19
CA LEU A 292 -8.71 -7.66 15.76
C LEU A 292 -9.07 -7.10 17.14
N LYS A 293 -8.08 -6.84 17.99
CA LYS A 293 -8.31 -6.15 19.28
C LYS A 293 -8.81 -4.73 19.07
N ALA A 294 -8.19 -3.97 18.16
CA ALA A 294 -8.53 -2.58 17.91
C ALA A 294 -9.95 -2.41 17.34
N THR A 295 -10.39 -3.34 16.49
CA THR A 295 -11.70 -3.30 15.82
C THR A 295 -12.84 -3.94 16.63
N ASP A 296 -12.57 -4.43 17.86
CA ASP A 296 -13.59 -5.11 18.68
C ASP A 296 -14.82 -4.22 18.93
N ARG A 297 -15.98 -4.73 18.50
CA ARG A 297 -17.29 -4.08 18.61
C ARG A 297 -17.36 -2.67 18.01
N CYS A 298 -16.46 -2.32 17.09
CA CYS A 298 -16.50 -1.03 16.40
C CYS A 298 -17.57 -1.04 15.30
N ASP A 299 -18.31 0.06 15.19
CA ASP A 299 -19.25 0.27 14.08
C ASP A 299 -18.49 0.69 12.83
N TRP A 300 -17.66 1.73 12.98
CA TRP A 300 -16.94 2.39 11.89
C TRP A 300 -15.44 2.34 12.14
N VAL A 301 -14.69 2.04 11.10
CA VAL A 301 -13.23 2.01 11.12
C VAL A 301 -12.69 3.03 10.13
N PHE A 302 -11.83 3.93 10.59
CA PHE A 302 -11.07 4.86 9.78
C PHE A 302 -9.61 4.42 9.80
N ASN A 303 -9.11 3.88 8.69
CA ASN A 303 -7.72 3.45 8.59
C ASN A 303 -6.86 4.56 7.96
N LEU A 304 -6.18 5.31 8.83
CA LEU A 304 -5.20 6.35 8.47
C LEU A 304 -3.76 5.96 8.87
N ALA A 305 -3.57 4.79 9.48
CA ALA A 305 -2.25 4.30 9.88
C ALA A 305 -1.41 4.00 8.63
N ALA A 306 -0.23 4.60 8.58
CA ALA A 306 0.77 4.34 7.55
C ALA A 306 2.14 4.82 8.04
N ASP A 307 3.18 4.10 7.65
CA ASP A 307 4.55 4.58 7.63
C ASP A 307 4.67 5.64 6.53
N MET A 308 4.70 6.92 6.95
CA MET A 308 4.42 8.06 6.08
C MET A 308 5.48 9.16 6.17
N GLY A 309 5.66 9.89 5.08
CA GLY A 309 6.48 11.10 5.02
C GLY A 309 6.35 11.89 3.71
N GLY A 310 7.10 12.97 3.59
CA GLY A 310 7.31 13.69 2.34
C GLY A 310 8.39 13.07 1.46
N MET A 311 8.84 13.80 0.44
CA MET A 311 9.81 13.30 -0.55
C MET A 311 11.15 12.85 0.06
N GLY A 312 11.58 13.46 1.17
CA GLY A 312 12.79 13.06 1.90
C GLY A 312 12.72 11.68 2.57
N TYR A 313 11.54 11.05 2.60
CA TYR A 313 11.31 9.70 3.14
C TYR A 313 10.77 8.75 2.07
N ILE A 314 9.79 9.17 1.27
CA ILE A 314 9.10 8.27 0.33
C ILE A 314 10.05 7.71 -0.74
N GLU A 315 10.93 8.52 -1.31
CA GLU A 315 11.84 8.04 -2.38
C GLU A 315 12.91 7.07 -1.87
N SER A 316 13.31 7.20 -0.61
CA SER A 316 14.42 6.46 0.00
C SER A 316 14.03 5.21 0.79
N ASN A 317 12.74 4.88 0.90
CA ASN A 317 12.24 3.80 1.78
C ASN A 317 11.20 2.89 1.10
N GLN A 318 11.38 2.60 -0.18
CA GLN A 318 10.37 1.92 -1.01
C GLN A 318 9.90 0.59 -0.40
N SER A 319 10.80 -0.35 -0.10
CA SER A 319 10.43 -1.66 0.46
C SER A 319 9.73 -1.57 1.80
N THR A 320 10.26 -0.75 2.72
CA THR A 320 9.71 -0.63 4.07
C THR A 320 8.32 -0.01 4.06
N ILE A 321 8.10 1.02 3.24
CA ILE A 321 6.79 1.66 3.07
C ILE A 321 5.80 0.67 2.46
N LEU A 322 6.18 -0.02 1.38
CA LEU A 322 5.33 -1.00 0.72
C LEU A 322 4.92 -2.10 1.69
N TRP A 323 5.87 -2.68 2.43
CA TRP A 323 5.61 -3.71 3.42
C TRP A 323 4.73 -3.22 4.56
N ASN A 324 5.17 -2.20 5.30
CA ASN A 324 4.49 -1.73 6.50
C ASN A 324 3.06 -1.32 6.19
N ASN A 325 2.86 -0.57 5.11
CA ASN A 325 1.54 -0.06 4.79
C ASN A 325 0.63 -1.14 4.21
N THR A 326 1.15 -2.08 3.40
CA THR A 326 0.34 -3.22 2.94
C THR A 326 -0.16 -4.02 4.14
N MET A 327 0.72 -4.34 5.10
CA MET A 327 0.33 -5.09 6.31
C MET A 327 -0.74 -4.35 7.12
N ILE A 328 -0.59 -3.04 7.33
CA ILE A 328 -1.61 -2.25 8.05
C ILE A 328 -2.94 -2.21 7.28
N SER A 329 -2.88 -1.84 5.99
CA SER A 329 -4.03 -1.69 5.11
C SER A 329 -4.86 -2.97 5.06
N PHE A 330 -4.19 -4.10 4.84
CA PHE A 330 -4.81 -5.41 4.73
C PHE A 330 -5.37 -5.83 6.09
N ASN A 331 -4.54 -5.88 7.14
CA ASN A 331 -4.96 -6.43 8.44
C ASN A 331 -6.12 -5.65 9.05
N MET A 332 -6.14 -4.31 8.92
CA MET A 332 -7.22 -3.48 9.43
C MET A 332 -8.55 -3.76 8.71
N LEU A 333 -8.51 -3.94 7.38
CA LEU A 333 -9.71 -4.25 6.60
C LEU A 333 -10.26 -5.65 6.92
N GLU A 334 -9.39 -6.66 6.98
CA GLU A 334 -9.80 -8.02 7.32
C GLU A 334 -10.28 -8.13 8.78
N ALA A 335 -9.63 -7.44 9.71
CA ALA A 335 -10.10 -7.37 11.09
C ALA A 335 -11.48 -6.71 11.21
N ALA A 336 -11.69 -5.59 10.50
CA ALA A 336 -12.98 -4.92 10.45
C ALA A 336 -14.08 -5.85 9.90
N ARG A 337 -13.79 -6.60 8.83
CA ARG A 337 -14.72 -7.60 8.28
C ARG A 337 -15.01 -8.72 9.29
N ARG A 338 -13.99 -9.31 9.91
CA ARG A 338 -14.13 -10.41 10.89
C ARG A 338 -14.94 -10.01 12.11
N ASN A 339 -14.77 -8.77 12.58
CA ASN A 339 -15.50 -8.23 13.72
C ASN A 339 -16.86 -7.63 13.35
N GLY A 340 -17.27 -7.72 12.08
CA GLY A 340 -18.59 -7.31 11.62
C GLY A 340 -18.82 -5.79 11.62
N CYS A 341 -17.75 -5.00 11.54
CA CYS A 341 -17.80 -3.55 11.37
C CYS A 341 -18.62 -3.18 10.12
N LYS A 342 -19.40 -2.11 10.21
CA LYS A 342 -20.37 -1.73 9.16
C LYS A 342 -19.75 -0.89 8.07
N ARG A 343 -18.81 -0.02 8.42
CA ARG A 343 -18.13 0.86 7.46
C ARG A 343 -16.63 0.91 7.68
N PHE A 344 -15.89 0.97 6.58
CA PHE A 344 -14.45 1.10 6.56
C PHE A 344 -14.02 2.24 5.63
N PHE A 345 -13.30 3.21 6.17
CA PHE A 345 -12.68 4.28 5.41
C PHE A 345 -11.19 4.01 5.20
N TYR A 346 -10.72 4.17 3.96
CA TYR A 346 -9.32 4.02 3.57
C TYR A 346 -8.73 5.35 3.09
N SER A 347 -7.60 5.76 3.70
CA SER A 347 -6.84 6.92 3.24
C SER A 347 -5.84 6.55 2.14
N SER A 348 -6.20 6.87 0.90
CA SER A 348 -5.34 6.78 -0.27
C SER A 348 -4.63 8.13 -0.54
N THR A 349 -3.95 8.26 -1.68
CA THR A 349 -3.04 9.37 -1.99
C THR A 349 -3.06 9.75 -3.47
N ALA A 350 -2.73 10.99 -3.79
CA ALA A 350 -2.44 11.41 -5.15
C ALA A 350 -1.21 10.71 -5.78
N CYS A 351 -0.34 10.09 -4.98
CA CYS A 351 0.79 9.32 -5.52
C CYS A 351 0.37 8.04 -6.27
N ILE A 352 -0.91 7.62 -6.18
CA ILE A 352 -1.45 6.50 -6.97
C ILE A 352 -1.49 6.81 -8.46
N TYR A 353 -1.55 8.10 -8.83
CA TYR A 353 -1.68 8.48 -10.23
C TYR A 353 -0.38 8.20 -11.00
N PRO A 354 -0.48 7.87 -12.30
CA PRO A 354 0.68 7.49 -13.10
C PRO A 354 1.72 8.60 -13.22
N GLU A 355 3.00 8.26 -13.14
CA GLU A 355 4.08 9.24 -13.20
C GLU A 355 4.10 10.01 -14.54
N HIS A 356 3.90 9.32 -15.66
CA HIS A 356 4.01 9.90 -17.00
C HIS A 356 3.03 11.05 -17.29
N ILE A 357 1.83 11.05 -16.67
CA ILE A 357 0.86 12.16 -16.82
C ILE A 357 1.13 13.34 -15.87
N GLN A 358 2.16 13.23 -15.03
CA GLN A 358 2.57 14.23 -14.06
C GLN A 358 3.92 14.88 -14.42
N MET A 359 4.39 14.70 -15.66
CA MET A 359 5.68 15.21 -16.15
C MET A 359 5.62 16.63 -16.73
N ASN A 360 4.50 17.34 -16.54
CA ASN A 360 4.31 18.73 -16.99
C ASN A 360 3.83 19.59 -15.82
N GLU A 361 4.48 20.73 -15.57
CA GLU A 361 4.10 21.70 -14.52
C GLU A 361 2.71 22.36 -14.74
N ASN A 362 2.18 22.36 -15.97
CA ASN A 362 0.92 23.01 -16.35
C ASN A 362 -0.26 22.03 -16.53
N MET A 363 -0.22 20.85 -15.90
CA MET A 363 -1.27 19.85 -16.04
C MET A 363 -2.63 20.27 -15.43
N THR A 364 -3.76 19.77 -15.96
CA THR A 364 -5.12 20.33 -15.77
C THR A 364 -5.95 19.77 -14.60
N GLY A 365 -5.38 18.89 -13.80
CA GLY A 365 -6.03 18.12 -12.72
C GLY A 365 -5.96 16.61 -12.99
N LEU A 366 -5.72 15.80 -11.96
CA LEU A 366 -5.74 14.34 -12.04
C LEU A 366 -7.15 13.86 -11.70
N ARG A 367 -7.86 13.28 -12.68
CA ARG A 367 -9.20 12.72 -12.49
C ARG A 367 -9.10 11.33 -11.93
N GLU A 368 -10.13 10.88 -11.22
CA GLU A 368 -10.05 9.59 -10.54
C GLU A 368 -9.86 8.40 -11.49
N ASP A 369 -10.35 8.49 -12.72
CA ASP A 369 -10.18 7.45 -13.75
C ASP A 369 -8.74 7.39 -14.29
N ASP A 370 -7.94 8.45 -14.12
CA ASP A 370 -6.56 8.51 -14.60
C ASP A 370 -5.63 7.55 -13.80
N ALA A 371 -6.08 7.03 -12.65
CA ALA A 371 -5.34 6.12 -11.76
C ALA A 371 -4.82 4.85 -12.45
N TRP A 372 -5.52 4.39 -13.48
CA TRP A 372 -5.21 3.15 -14.21
C TRP A 372 -4.56 3.38 -15.57
N LEU A 373 -4.14 4.62 -15.89
CA LEU A 373 -3.48 4.92 -17.16
C LEU A 373 -1.98 4.55 -17.19
N GLY A 374 -1.41 4.09 -16.07
CA GLY A 374 0.01 3.73 -15.99
C GLY A 374 0.52 3.41 -14.59
N LYS A 375 1.84 3.26 -14.46
CA LYS A 375 2.53 2.96 -13.20
C LYS A 375 2.49 4.15 -12.21
N PRO A 376 2.05 3.95 -10.95
CA PRO A 376 2.12 4.97 -9.90
C PRO A 376 3.53 5.47 -9.64
N GLN A 377 3.65 6.63 -9.00
CA GLN A 377 4.95 7.15 -8.57
C GLN A 377 5.46 6.36 -7.35
N GLY A 378 6.34 5.40 -7.61
CA GLY A 378 6.99 4.58 -6.59
C GLY A 378 6.03 3.64 -5.83
N SER A 379 6.60 2.92 -4.88
CA SER A 379 5.93 1.86 -4.12
C SER A 379 4.84 2.37 -3.16
N TYR A 380 4.97 3.60 -2.64
CA TYR A 380 3.92 4.21 -1.81
C TYR A 380 2.62 4.41 -2.60
N GLY A 381 2.73 4.90 -3.85
CA GLY A 381 1.60 5.02 -4.75
C GLY A 381 1.00 3.65 -5.09
N LEU A 382 1.86 2.66 -5.35
CA LEU A 382 1.41 1.30 -5.64
C LEU A 382 0.66 0.66 -4.45
N GLU A 383 1.20 0.75 -3.23
CA GLU A 383 0.56 0.22 -2.03
C GLU A 383 -0.85 0.79 -1.82
N LYS A 384 -0.98 2.11 -1.98
CA LYS A 384 -2.26 2.79 -1.85
C LYS A 384 -3.24 2.34 -2.92
N LEU A 385 -2.82 2.26 -4.18
CA LEU A 385 -3.68 1.83 -5.28
C LEU A 385 -4.22 0.40 -5.07
N VAL A 386 -3.36 -0.51 -4.62
CA VAL A 386 -3.72 -1.91 -4.35
C VAL A 386 -4.69 -2.02 -3.19
N SER A 387 -4.47 -1.19 -2.17
CA SER A 387 -5.35 -1.11 -1.02
C SER A 387 -6.70 -0.44 -1.32
N GLU A 388 -6.79 0.41 -2.35
CA GLU A 388 -8.10 0.86 -2.86
C GLU A 388 -8.87 -0.32 -3.44
N GLU A 389 -8.21 -1.14 -4.26
CA GLU A 389 -8.83 -2.28 -4.94
C GLU A 389 -9.28 -3.35 -3.94
N ILE A 390 -8.45 -3.69 -2.94
CA ILE A 390 -8.90 -4.64 -1.91
C ILE A 390 -10.09 -4.10 -1.12
N ALA A 391 -10.12 -2.80 -0.81
CA ALA A 391 -11.26 -2.19 -0.14
C ALA A 391 -12.53 -2.25 -1.01
N MET A 392 -12.45 -1.95 -2.31
CA MET A 392 -13.58 -2.06 -3.23
C MET A 392 -14.07 -3.51 -3.35
N HIS A 393 -13.15 -4.48 -3.49
CA HIS A 393 -13.52 -5.89 -3.55
C HIS A 393 -14.13 -6.41 -2.26
N TYR A 394 -13.66 -5.97 -1.08
CA TYR A 394 -14.31 -6.32 0.19
C TYR A 394 -15.72 -5.74 0.29
N GLY A 395 -15.93 -4.53 -0.22
CA GLY A 395 -17.26 -3.92 -0.26
C GLY A 395 -18.24 -4.60 -1.21
N HIS A 396 -17.71 -5.29 -2.23
CA HIS A 396 -18.49 -6.10 -3.16
C HIS A 396 -18.77 -7.51 -2.61
N ASP A 397 -17.73 -8.18 -2.08
CA ASP A 397 -17.79 -9.59 -1.72
C ASP A 397 -18.42 -9.83 -0.33
N PHE A 398 -18.44 -8.82 0.53
CA PHE A 398 -18.87 -8.93 1.93
C PHE A 398 -19.81 -7.78 2.35
N PRO A 399 -20.60 -7.96 3.42
CA PRO A 399 -21.54 -6.93 3.90
C PRO A 399 -20.83 -5.83 4.72
N ILE A 400 -19.73 -5.28 4.21
CA ILE A 400 -18.99 -4.14 4.77
C ILE A 400 -19.00 -3.00 3.74
N VAL A 401 -19.35 -1.78 4.15
CA VAL A 401 -19.36 -0.64 3.23
C VAL A 401 -17.98 0.02 3.26
N THR A 402 -17.29 0.06 2.12
CA THR A 402 -15.96 0.67 2.03
C THR A 402 -15.99 2.03 1.35
N ARG A 403 -15.13 2.96 1.80
CA ARG A 403 -15.02 4.33 1.30
C ARG A 403 -13.56 4.70 1.16
N VAL A 404 -13.20 5.31 0.03
CA VAL A 404 -11.80 5.61 -0.30
C VAL A 404 -11.66 7.08 -0.68
N ALA A 405 -10.67 7.76 -0.09
CA ALA A 405 -10.32 9.13 -0.45
C ALA A 405 -8.84 9.25 -0.83
N ARG A 406 -8.54 9.91 -1.94
CA ARG A 406 -7.18 10.16 -2.44
C ARG A 406 -6.72 11.54 -1.98
N PHE A 407 -5.85 11.57 -0.98
CA PHE A 407 -5.39 12.82 -0.39
C PHE A 407 -4.35 13.54 -1.27
N HIS A 408 -4.53 14.85 -1.48
CA HIS A 408 -3.56 15.72 -2.14
C HIS A 408 -2.87 16.62 -1.11
N ASN A 409 -1.66 16.22 -0.69
CA ASN A 409 -0.75 16.96 0.20
C ASN A 409 -1.44 17.74 1.34
N ILE A 410 -2.04 16.99 2.28
CA ILE A 410 -2.66 17.59 3.46
C ILE A 410 -1.60 18.30 4.32
N TYR A 411 -1.91 19.51 4.79
CA TYR A 411 -1.05 20.30 5.68
C TYR A 411 -1.86 21.10 6.71
N GLY A 412 -1.20 21.52 7.78
CA GLY A 412 -1.82 22.28 8.85
C GLY A 412 -1.03 22.21 10.16
N PRO A 413 -1.52 22.88 11.22
CA PRO A 413 -1.02 22.71 12.58
C PRO A 413 -0.97 21.23 13.02
N GLN A 414 -0.01 20.85 13.86
CA GLN A 414 0.25 19.46 14.31
C GLN A 414 0.75 18.51 13.21
N GLY A 415 0.93 18.98 11.97
CA GLY A 415 1.64 18.24 10.94
C GLY A 415 3.13 18.11 11.25
N THR A 416 3.74 16.99 10.84
CA THR A 416 5.19 16.79 10.93
C THR A 416 5.92 17.94 10.22
N TRP A 417 6.77 18.64 10.97
CA TRP A 417 7.41 19.87 10.51
C TRP A 417 8.94 19.82 10.51
N LYS A 418 9.55 18.72 10.96
CA LYS A 418 11.01 18.47 11.00
C LYS A 418 11.32 16.97 10.96
N GLY A 419 12.60 16.61 10.88
CA GLY A 419 13.08 15.24 11.04
C GLY A 419 13.13 14.41 9.75
N GLY A 420 12.79 14.99 8.60
CA GLY A 420 12.91 14.35 7.27
C GLY A 420 11.62 13.74 6.73
N ARG A 421 10.58 13.60 7.58
CA ARG A 421 9.24 13.13 7.16
C ARG A 421 8.29 14.28 6.80
N GLU A 422 8.67 15.53 7.03
CA GLU A 422 7.80 16.67 6.72
C GLU A 422 7.52 16.85 5.23
N LYS A 423 6.40 17.50 4.92
CA LYS A 423 6.07 17.94 3.55
C LYS A 423 6.45 19.40 3.31
N ALA A 424 6.40 19.82 2.04
CA ALA A 424 6.86 21.14 1.61
C ALA A 424 6.28 22.31 2.42
N PRO A 425 4.95 22.43 2.68
CA PRO A 425 4.42 23.60 3.40
C PRO A 425 5.05 23.80 4.78
N ALA A 426 5.22 22.73 5.55
CA ALA A 426 5.84 22.78 6.86
C ALA A 426 7.36 23.03 6.79
N ALA A 427 8.04 22.42 5.81
CA ALA A 427 9.46 22.67 5.56
C ALA A 427 9.74 24.14 5.21
N PHE A 428 8.90 24.76 4.37
CA PHE A 428 9.03 26.19 4.02
C PHE A 428 8.77 27.08 5.24
N CYS A 429 7.69 26.84 6.00
CA CYS A 429 7.42 27.58 7.24
C CYS A 429 8.62 27.54 8.19
N ARG A 430 9.18 26.34 8.41
CA ARG A 430 10.37 26.14 9.25
C ARG A 430 11.59 26.91 8.71
N LYS A 431 11.91 26.74 7.43
CA LYS A 431 13.11 27.34 6.81
C LYS A 431 13.02 28.86 6.75
N VAL A 432 11.86 29.42 6.41
CA VAL A 432 11.63 30.88 6.37
C VAL A 432 11.76 31.47 7.77
N PHE A 433 11.21 30.83 8.80
CA PHE A 433 11.38 31.31 10.18
C PHE A 433 12.86 31.33 10.60
N VAL A 434 13.61 30.26 10.34
CA VAL A 434 15.05 30.23 10.69
C VAL A 434 15.85 31.26 9.88
N ALA A 435 15.53 31.46 8.61
CA ALA A 435 16.14 32.48 7.77
C ALA A 435 15.89 33.88 8.35
N HIS A 436 14.65 34.17 8.79
CA HIS A 436 14.29 35.43 9.42
C HIS A 436 15.09 35.69 10.71
N VAL A 437 15.20 34.70 11.60
CA VAL A 437 15.96 34.85 12.87
C VAL A 437 17.44 35.15 12.63
N LYS A 438 18.03 34.65 11.53
CA LYS A 438 19.42 34.93 11.14
C LYS A 438 19.63 36.30 10.49
N GLY A 439 18.54 37.02 10.18
CA GLY A 439 18.56 38.33 9.55
C GLY A 439 17.62 38.41 8.34
N ASN A 440 17.16 39.62 8.01
CA ASN A 440 16.35 39.84 6.82
C ASN A 440 17.16 39.48 5.55
N ASN A 441 16.52 38.89 4.54
CA ASN A 441 17.16 38.31 3.34
C ASN A 441 17.98 37.03 3.58
N GLY A 442 17.66 36.24 4.61
CA GLY A 442 18.22 34.90 4.80
C GLY A 442 17.94 33.96 3.63
N GLU A 443 18.84 32.98 3.45
CA GLU A 443 18.75 31.99 2.37
C GLU A 443 17.82 30.83 2.75
N VAL A 444 16.88 30.48 1.86
CA VAL A 444 15.97 29.34 1.99
C VAL A 444 16.28 28.32 0.90
N GLN A 445 16.62 27.09 1.31
CA GLN A 445 16.96 26.01 0.40
C GLN A 445 15.73 25.31 -0.18
N ILE A 446 15.71 25.16 -1.49
CA ILE A 446 14.66 24.50 -2.28
C ILE A 446 15.27 23.32 -3.03
N TRP A 447 14.64 22.15 -2.96
CA TRP A 447 15.01 21.01 -3.80
C TRP A 447 14.45 21.20 -5.22
N GLY A 448 15.30 21.05 -6.24
CA GLY A 448 14.95 21.31 -7.63
C GLY A 448 14.96 22.80 -7.99
N ASP A 449 14.49 23.12 -9.20
CA ASP A 449 14.40 24.49 -9.74
C ASP A 449 13.23 25.32 -9.13
N GLY A 450 12.37 24.68 -8.35
CA GLY A 450 11.21 25.28 -7.71
C GLY A 450 10.01 25.49 -8.64
N GLN A 451 10.11 25.11 -9.91
CA GLN A 451 9.03 25.25 -10.90
C GLN A 451 8.07 24.06 -10.90
N GLN A 452 8.42 22.97 -10.22
CA GLN A 452 7.51 21.85 -10.02
C GLN A 452 6.25 22.31 -9.26
N THR A 453 5.07 21.84 -9.68
CA THR A 453 3.78 22.36 -9.21
C THR A 453 2.98 21.34 -8.41
N ARG A 454 2.25 21.81 -7.39
CA ARG A 454 1.43 21.00 -6.49
C ARG A 454 0.19 21.79 -6.04
N SER A 455 -0.86 21.09 -5.65
CA SER A 455 -1.87 21.63 -4.73
C SER A 455 -1.70 21.08 -3.32
N PHE A 456 -2.17 21.84 -2.33
CA PHE A 456 -2.08 21.51 -0.90
C PHE A 456 -3.44 21.73 -0.25
N CYS A 457 -3.93 20.71 0.46
CA CYS A 457 -5.24 20.75 1.09
C CYS A 457 -5.11 21.02 2.59
N TYR A 458 -5.87 21.99 3.10
CA TYR A 458 -5.85 22.31 4.52
C TYR A 458 -6.52 21.21 5.36
N ILE A 459 -6.01 20.97 6.57
CA ILE A 459 -6.45 19.87 7.44
C ILE A 459 -7.95 19.87 7.75
N ASP A 460 -8.56 21.04 7.96
CA ASP A 460 -10.00 21.12 8.27
C ASP A 460 -10.87 20.64 7.10
N ASP A 461 -10.51 21.04 5.87
CA ASP A 461 -11.17 20.56 4.65
C ASP A 461 -10.96 19.05 4.47
N CYS A 462 -9.77 18.55 4.81
CA CYS A 462 -9.51 17.10 4.77
C CYS A 462 -10.41 16.33 5.74
N VAL A 463 -10.54 16.77 7.00
CA VAL A 463 -11.41 16.11 7.98
C VAL A 463 -12.88 16.16 7.56
N GLU A 464 -13.34 17.31 7.08
CA GLU A 464 -14.71 17.46 6.58
C GLU A 464 -14.97 16.54 5.36
N GLY A 465 -14.02 16.47 4.43
CA GLY A 465 -14.09 15.59 3.27
C GLY A 465 -14.12 14.11 3.65
N ILE A 466 -13.29 13.66 4.60
CA ILE A 466 -13.31 12.29 5.11
C ILE A 466 -14.69 11.92 5.64
N LEU A 467 -15.29 12.79 6.46
CA LEU A 467 -16.61 12.54 7.05
C LEU A 467 -17.70 12.49 5.98
N ARG A 468 -17.71 13.43 5.03
CA ARG A 468 -18.68 13.44 3.91
C ARG A 468 -18.57 12.19 3.04
N ILE A 469 -17.35 11.80 2.68
CA ILE A 469 -17.09 10.58 1.89
C ILE A 469 -17.56 9.35 2.67
N MET A 470 -17.19 9.25 3.96
CA MET A 470 -17.57 8.12 4.82
C MET A 470 -19.09 7.96 4.94
N MET A 471 -19.82 9.07 5.06
CA MET A 471 -21.28 9.10 5.16
C MET A 471 -22.00 8.85 3.84
N SER A 472 -21.36 9.12 2.70
CA SER A 472 -22.00 9.02 1.39
C SER A 472 -22.33 7.58 0.98
N ASP A 473 -23.12 7.45 -0.08
CA ASP A 473 -23.42 6.17 -0.75
C ASP A 473 -22.45 5.84 -1.88
N TYR A 474 -21.52 6.75 -2.19
CA TYR A 474 -20.58 6.59 -3.28
C TYR A 474 -19.48 5.58 -2.92
N ASP A 475 -19.36 4.53 -3.72
CA ASP A 475 -18.56 3.33 -3.45
C ASP A 475 -17.21 3.30 -4.17
N LYS A 476 -16.90 4.32 -4.97
CA LYS A 476 -15.62 4.45 -5.69
C LYS A 476 -14.70 5.48 -5.03
N PRO A 477 -13.38 5.44 -5.30
CA PRO A 477 -12.44 6.45 -4.82
C PRO A 477 -12.81 7.87 -5.28
N LEU A 478 -12.59 8.85 -4.40
CA LEU A 478 -12.73 10.28 -4.68
C LEU A 478 -11.44 11.03 -4.40
N ASN A 479 -11.11 12.01 -5.24
CA ASN A 479 -10.10 13.00 -4.90
C ASN A 479 -10.53 13.82 -3.69
N LEU A 480 -9.63 13.99 -2.73
CA LEU A 480 -9.78 14.92 -1.62
C LEU A 480 -8.54 15.83 -1.56
N GLY A 481 -8.65 16.95 -2.27
CA GLY A 481 -7.54 17.87 -2.51
C GLY A 481 -8.01 19.26 -2.91
N SER A 482 -7.16 20.27 -2.68
CA SER A 482 -7.35 21.58 -3.29
C SER A 482 -7.13 21.50 -4.81
N ASP A 483 -7.87 22.31 -5.58
CA ASP A 483 -7.64 22.54 -7.01
C ASP A 483 -6.79 23.79 -7.28
N GLU A 484 -6.30 24.47 -6.24
CA GLU A 484 -5.34 25.58 -6.31
C GLU A 484 -3.91 25.03 -6.53
N MET A 485 -3.44 25.06 -7.78
CA MET A 485 -2.10 24.64 -8.15
C MET A 485 -1.10 25.80 -8.05
N VAL A 486 0.01 25.56 -7.36
CA VAL A 486 1.10 26.52 -7.19
C VAL A 486 2.46 25.88 -7.43
N SER A 487 3.47 26.66 -7.82
CA SER A 487 4.85 26.18 -7.88
C SER A 487 5.46 26.11 -6.47
N ILE A 488 6.53 25.33 -6.31
CA ILE A 488 7.31 25.30 -5.07
C ILE A 488 7.93 26.68 -4.77
N ASN A 489 8.29 27.46 -5.80
CA ASN A 489 8.72 28.84 -5.65
C ASN A 489 7.62 29.73 -5.03
N ASP A 490 6.37 29.56 -5.44
CA ASP A 490 5.23 30.35 -4.94
C ASP A 490 4.96 30.06 -3.46
N ILE A 491 5.08 28.80 -3.02
CA ILE A 491 4.95 28.45 -1.59
C ILE A 491 5.97 29.23 -0.77
N GLY A 492 7.22 29.30 -1.25
CA GLY A 492 8.28 30.08 -0.61
C GLY A 492 7.90 31.56 -0.47
N ASP A 493 7.30 32.15 -1.50
CA ASP A 493 6.85 33.55 -1.49
C ASP A 493 5.65 33.76 -0.57
N ILE A 494 4.65 32.87 -0.60
CA ILE A 494 3.46 32.93 0.26
C ILE A 494 3.86 32.87 1.73
N VAL A 495 4.78 31.96 2.09
CA VAL A 495 5.25 31.84 3.48
C VAL A 495 6.05 33.08 3.89
N ALA A 496 6.88 33.63 3.00
CA ALA A 496 7.65 34.85 3.26
C ALA A 496 6.75 36.08 3.45
N ASP A 497 5.71 36.21 2.62
CA ASP A 497 4.67 37.24 2.73
C ASP A 497 3.90 37.13 4.06
N VAL A 498 3.44 35.93 4.43
CA VAL A 498 2.76 35.68 5.72
C VAL A 498 3.68 35.96 6.91
N ALA A 499 4.98 35.68 6.79
CA ALA A 499 5.97 35.98 7.80
C ALA A 499 6.35 37.48 7.88
N GLY A 500 6.04 38.26 6.85
CA GLY A 500 6.45 39.67 6.74
C GLY A 500 7.95 39.84 6.50
N VAL A 501 8.58 38.93 5.75
CA VAL A 501 10.05 38.90 5.55
C VAL A 501 10.40 38.71 4.08
N SER A 502 11.62 39.08 3.72
CA SER A 502 12.20 38.75 2.42
C SER A 502 13.22 37.62 2.56
N VAL A 503 13.19 36.65 1.64
CA VAL A 503 14.12 35.51 1.61
C VAL A 503 14.77 35.36 0.25
N LYS A 504 16.02 34.89 0.23
CA LYS A 504 16.71 34.49 -1.00
C LYS A 504 16.51 32.99 -1.23
N LYS A 505 15.91 32.61 -2.36
CA LYS A 505 15.74 31.20 -2.73
C LYS A 505 17.06 30.65 -3.25
N LYS A 506 17.49 29.50 -2.73
CA LYS A 506 18.62 28.75 -3.26
C LYS A 506 18.19 27.36 -3.66
N HIS A 507 18.24 27.10 -4.95
CA HIS A 507 17.96 25.81 -5.55
C HIS A 507 19.16 24.88 -5.37
N ILE A 508 18.88 23.68 -4.86
CA ILE A 508 19.86 22.63 -4.62
C ILE A 508 19.30 21.28 -5.10
N PRO A 509 20.15 20.30 -5.44
CA PRO A 509 19.69 18.94 -5.72
C PRO A 509 18.96 18.31 -4.52
N GLY A 510 17.98 17.46 -4.79
CA GLY A 510 17.22 16.70 -3.79
C GLY A 510 16.06 15.94 -4.44
N PRO A 511 15.28 15.19 -3.66
CA PRO A 511 14.14 14.43 -4.18
C PRO A 511 12.99 15.39 -4.55
N GLU A 512 12.71 15.53 -5.84
CA GLU A 512 11.71 16.46 -6.38
C GLU A 512 10.32 15.81 -6.52
N GLY A 513 10.28 14.49 -6.70
CA GLY A 513 9.11 13.75 -7.13
C GLY A 513 8.67 14.14 -8.55
N VAL A 514 7.37 14.05 -8.85
CA VAL A 514 6.84 14.38 -10.19
C VAL A 514 6.99 15.86 -10.55
N ARG A 515 6.85 16.22 -11.84
CA ARG A 515 6.93 17.62 -12.27
C ARG A 515 5.71 18.44 -11.86
N GLY A 516 4.49 17.91 -11.98
CA GLY A 516 3.25 18.63 -11.65
C GLY A 516 2.14 17.70 -11.18
N ARG A 517 1.35 18.13 -10.19
CA ARG A 517 0.08 17.47 -9.84
C ARG A 517 -0.95 18.44 -9.24
N ASN A 518 -2.21 18.27 -9.63
CA ASN A 518 -3.35 18.99 -9.07
C ASN A 518 -4.55 18.04 -8.89
N SER A 519 -5.49 18.38 -8.02
CA SER A 519 -6.74 17.63 -7.85
C SER A 519 -7.76 18.06 -8.91
N ASP A 520 -8.37 17.11 -9.62
CA ASP A 520 -9.63 17.39 -10.32
C ASP A 520 -10.79 17.17 -9.34
N ASN A 521 -11.53 18.24 -9.05
CA ASN A 521 -12.60 18.26 -8.07
C ASN A 521 -14.00 18.15 -8.70
N LEU A 522 -14.13 17.86 -10.00
CA LEU A 522 -15.44 17.74 -10.66
C LEU A 522 -16.29 16.64 -10.00
N ARG A 523 -15.70 15.46 -9.76
CA ARG A 523 -16.41 14.30 -9.24
C ARG A 523 -16.84 14.48 -7.78
N ILE A 524 -15.96 14.99 -6.92
CA ILE A 524 -16.32 15.26 -5.51
C ILE A 524 -17.44 16.33 -5.41
N LYS A 525 -17.42 17.35 -6.27
CA LYS A 525 -18.50 18.36 -6.36
C LYS A 525 -19.81 17.72 -6.80
N GLN A 526 -19.80 16.83 -7.79
CA GLN A 526 -21.01 16.13 -8.25
C GLN A 526 -21.58 15.19 -7.19
N VAL A 527 -20.73 14.45 -6.48
CA VAL A 527 -21.14 13.41 -5.54
C VAL A 527 -21.54 13.99 -4.17
N LEU A 528 -20.80 14.98 -3.66
CA LEU A 528 -20.97 15.49 -2.30
C LEU A 528 -21.52 16.92 -2.25
N ASN A 529 -21.73 17.56 -3.40
CA ASN A 529 -22.04 18.98 -3.51
C ASN A 529 -21.08 19.86 -2.69
N TRP A 530 -19.81 19.45 -2.66
CA TRP A 530 -18.77 20.05 -1.83
C TRP A 530 -17.39 19.73 -2.39
N ALA A 531 -16.43 20.64 -2.16
CA ALA A 531 -15.00 20.43 -2.37
C ALA A 531 -14.21 21.28 -1.37
N PRO A 532 -12.93 20.96 -1.13
CA PRO A 532 -12.03 21.84 -0.38
C PRO A 532 -12.06 23.28 -0.93
N SER A 533 -12.02 24.25 -0.03
CA SER A 533 -12.24 25.67 -0.37
C SER A 533 -11.27 26.62 0.33
N VAL A 534 -10.49 26.14 1.30
CA VAL A 534 -9.47 26.94 1.99
C VAL A 534 -8.31 27.22 1.03
N MET A 535 -8.05 28.50 0.77
CA MET A 535 -6.90 28.93 -0.03
C MET A 535 -5.58 28.64 0.69
N LEU A 536 -4.53 28.34 -0.06
CA LEU A 536 -3.20 28.00 0.47
C LEU A 536 -2.70 29.08 1.44
N LYS A 537 -2.82 30.35 1.06
CA LYS A 537 -2.40 31.50 1.88
C LYS A 537 -3.11 31.51 3.24
N ASP A 538 -4.42 31.25 3.28
CA ASP A 538 -5.21 31.24 4.52
C ASP A 538 -4.82 30.08 5.43
N GLY A 539 -4.58 28.90 4.87
CA GLY A 539 -4.07 27.77 5.65
C GLY A 539 -2.64 28.00 6.16
N ILE A 540 -1.78 28.70 5.40
CA ILE A 540 -0.43 29.08 5.84
C ILE A 540 -0.46 30.13 6.96
N GLN A 541 -1.40 31.08 6.94
CA GLN A 541 -1.60 32.04 8.03
C GLN A 541 -1.87 31.35 9.38
N LYS A 542 -2.46 30.15 9.37
CA LYS A 542 -2.66 29.34 10.58
C LYS A 542 -1.47 28.43 10.88
N THR A 543 -0.84 27.87 9.84
CA THR A 543 0.24 26.88 9.97
C THR A 543 1.56 27.50 10.39
N TYR A 544 1.92 28.65 9.83
CA TYR A 544 3.20 29.32 10.09
C TYR A 544 3.36 29.72 11.57
N PRO A 545 2.38 30.41 12.22
CA PRO A 545 2.48 30.74 13.65
C PRO A 545 2.58 29.49 14.53
N TRP A 546 1.89 28.40 14.17
CA TRP A 546 1.99 27.15 14.91
C TRP A 546 3.41 26.56 14.85
N ILE A 547 4.03 26.48 13.66
CA ILE A 547 5.40 25.99 13.49
C ILE A 547 6.39 26.90 14.20
N ARG A 548 6.24 28.22 14.06
CA ARG A 548 7.02 29.21 14.80
C ARG A 548 7.02 28.91 16.30
N SER A 549 5.84 28.70 16.89
CA SER A 549 5.73 28.40 18.32
C SER A 549 6.40 27.07 18.72
N GLN A 550 6.45 26.07 17.82
CA GLN A 550 7.19 24.82 18.10
C GLN A 550 8.70 25.06 18.08
N ILE A 551 9.20 25.85 17.12
CA ILE A 551 10.61 26.20 17.04
C ILE A 551 11.03 27.04 18.25
N GLU A 552 10.22 28.02 18.67
CA GLU A 552 10.50 28.84 19.85
C GLU A 552 10.54 28.00 21.14
N LYS A 553 9.66 26.98 21.27
CA LYS A 553 9.73 25.99 22.37
C LYS A 553 11.05 25.23 22.35
N GLU A 554 11.50 24.74 21.20
CA GLU A 554 12.75 23.98 21.09
C GLU A 554 14.01 24.85 21.18
N GLN A 555 13.94 26.12 20.78
CA GLN A 555 15.04 27.09 20.92
C GLN A 555 15.42 27.29 22.39
N SER A 556 14.46 27.19 23.31
CA SER A 556 14.74 27.22 24.75
C SER A 556 15.66 26.07 25.21
N THR A 557 15.88 25.06 24.36
CA THR A 557 16.65 23.85 24.64
C THR A 557 17.87 23.62 23.73
N GLY A 558 18.13 24.46 22.71
CA GLY A 558 19.27 24.27 21.79
C GLY A 558 19.34 25.20 20.57
N ASP A 559 20.29 24.95 19.66
CA ASP A 559 20.50 25.71 18.42
C ASP A 559 19.48 25.31 17.33
N ILE A 560 18.82 26.31 16.74
CA ILE A 560 17.83 26.16 15.66
C ILE A 560 18.45 26.10 14.26
N ALA A 561 19.77 26.29 14.11
CA ALA A 561 20.44 26.36 12.81
C ALA A 561 20.20 25.11 11.94
N GLN A 562 20.05 23.94 12.56
CA GLN A 562 19.73 22.68 11.88
C GLN A 562 18.40 22.72 11.11
N TYR A 563 17.43 23.52 11.57
CA TYR A 563 16.10 23.63 10.97
C TYR A 563 16.07 24.41 9.64
N ALA A 564 17.18 25.03 9.24
CA ALA A 564 17.33 25.63 7.93
C ALA A 564 17.45 24.60 6.78
N LYS A 565 17.69 23.33 7.10
CA LYS A 565 17.90 22.25 6.11
C LYS A 565 16.81 21.19 6.23
N SER A 566 16.57 20.47 5.13
CA SER A 566 15.76 19.24 5.13
C SER A 566 16.70 18.06 5.00
N THR A 567 16.34 16.94 5.62
CA THR A 567 17.16 15.74 5.67
C THR A 567 16.48 14.62 4.88
N ILE A 568 17.24 13.90 4.07
CA ILE A 568 16.79 12.64 3.48
C ILE A 568 17.05 11.55 4.51
N ILE A 569 16.02 10.78 4.85
CA ILE A 569 16.12 9.73 5.85
C ILE A 569 15.97 8.36 5.19
N VAL A 570 16.85 7.43 5.57
CA VAL A 570 16.80 6.03 5.16
C VAL A 570 16.58 5.21 6.42
N GLN A 571 15.49 4.45 6.43
CA GLN A 571 15.16 3.52 7.48
C GLN A 571 15.94 2.24 7.23
N THR A 572 16.86 1.93 8.14
CA THR A 572 17.76 0.78 7.99
C THR A 572 17.37 -0.39 8.89
N THR A 573 16.23 -0.30 9.59
CA THR A 573 15.79 -1.29 10.57
C THR A 573 14.26 -1.36 10.66
N ASP A 574 13.73 -2.55 10.95
CA ASP A 574 12.29 -2.81 11.04
C ASP A 574 11.76 -2.82 12.49
N SER A 575 12.63 -2.61 13.49
CA SER A 575 12.23 -2.60 14.90
C SER A 575 11.44 -1.34 15.21
N LEU A 576 10.28 -1.49 15.87
CA LEU A 576 9.42 -0.38 16.28
C LEU A 576 10.17 0.70 17.08
N GLN A 577 11.20 0.30 17.82
CA GLN A 577 12.03 1.20 18.64
C GLN A 577 13.01 2.06 17.81
N SER A 578 13.27 1.68 16.56
CA SER A 578 14.27 2.32 15.69
C SER A 578 13.67 2.86 14.38
N ILE A 579 12.36 2.72 14.15
CA ILE A 579 11.66 3.38 13.03
C ILE A 579 11.79 4.90 13.20
N GLY A 580 12.42 5.57 12.22
CA GLY A 580 12.61 7.02 12.23
C GLY A 580 13.91 7.54 12.86
N GLN A 581 14.82 6.67 13.32
CA GLN A 581 16.17 7.11 13.73
C GLN A 581 17.05 7.41 12.51
N VAL A 582 17.73 8.56 12.53
CA VAL A 582 18.70 8.95 11.51
C VAL A 582 20.00 8.18 11.78
N LYS A 583 20.59 7.52 10.76
CA LYS A 583 21.97 7.04 10.85
C LYS A 583 22.89 8.24 11.07
N ASN A 584 23.62 8.26 12.18
CA ASN A 584 24.75 9.18 12.35
C ASN A 584 25.83 8.93 11.30
#